data_AF-A0A4Y2UWG7-F1
#
_entry.id   AF-A0A4Y2UWG7-F1
#
_cell.length_a   1.000
_cell.length_b   1.000
_cell.length_c   1.000
_cell.angle_alpha   90.00
_cell.angle_beta   90.00
_cell.angle_gamma   90.00
#
_symmetry.space_group_name_H-M   'P 1'
#
loop_
_entity.id
_entity.type
_entity.pdbx_description
1 polymer ?
#
loop_
_entity_poly.entity_id
_entity_poly.type
_entity_poly.pdbx_seq_one_letter_code
_entity_poly.pdbx_strand_id
1 'polypeptide(L)'
;MERIILRRITYHLMENLIPEEQYGFRKGHSTIDQILYFAQSVRDAHNLKPTKHTISVFLDLTKAFDKVWKNKFLVKCHDEFNIRGRVLPWISNFLNNRSFRVKYQSGISSIYRS
;
A
#
# COMPACT_ATOMS: atom_id res chain seq x y z
N MET A 1 -16.29 -10.26 3.89
CA MET A 1 -16.66 -8.98 3.25
C MET A 1 -15.42 -8.17 2.85
N GLU A 2 -14.48 -7.92 3.78
CA GLU A 2 -13.25 -7.15 3.51
C GLU A 2 -12.47 -7.64 2.28
N ARG A 3 -12.26 -8.96 2.13
CA ARG A 3 -11.57 -9.54 0.96
C ARG A 3 -12.21 -9.20 -0.39
N ILE A 4 -13.54 -9.12 -0.45
CA ILE A 4 -14.27 -8.80 -1.68
C ILE A 4 -14.08 -7.33 -2.03
N ILE A 5 -14.17 -6.45 -1.02
CA ILE A 5 -13.99 -5.00 -1.18
C ILE A 5 -12.55 -4.71 -1.58
N LEU A 6 -11.58 -5.33 -0.91
CA LEU A 6 -10.16 -5.23 -1.25
C LEU A 6 -9.93 -5.62 -2.72
N ARG A 7 -10.44 -6.78 -3.16
CA ARG A 7 -10.28 -7.22 -4.56
C ARG A 7 -10.81 -6.20 -5.57
N ARG A 8 -11.96 -5.58 -5.29
CA ARG A 8 -12.56 -4.56 -6.17
C ARG A 8 -11.77 -3.26 -6.18
N ILE A 9 -11.32 -2.80 -5.01
CA ILE A 9 -10.46 -1.61 -4.90
C ILE A 9 -9.13 -1.85 -5.61
N THR A 10 -8.49 -3.00 -5.39
CA THR A 10 -7.23 -3.34 -6.06
C THR A 10 -7.37 -3.33 -7.57
N TYR A 11 -8.44 -3.92 -8.11
CA TYR A 11 -8.72 -3.88 -9.54
C TYR A 11 -8.84 -2.43 -10.05
N HIS A 12 -9.64 -1.61 -9.37
CA HIS A 12 -9.82 -0.18 -9.73
C HIS A 12 -8.52 0.63 -9.67
N LEU A 13 -7.67 0.39 -8.66
CA LEU A 13 -6.40 1.11 -8.50
C LEU A 13 -5.33 0.67 -9.51
N MET A 14 -5.33 -0.60 -9.91
CA MET A 14 -4.31 -1.15 -10.81
C MET A 14 -4.40 -0.63 -12.24
N GLU A 15 -5.56 -0.13 -12.67
CA GLU A 15 -5.74 0.31 -14.05
C GLU A 15 -4.91 1.55 -14.39
N ASN A 16 -4.74 2.52 -13.47
CA ASN A 16 -3.97 3.76 -13.76
C ASN A 16 -3.45 4.54 -12.52
N LEU A 17 -3.67 4.06 -11.29
CA LEU A 17 -3.40 4.86 -10.08
C LEU A 17 -2.13 4.45 -9.33
N ILE A 18 -1.60 3.26 -9.58
CA ILE A 18 -0.41 2.73 -8.92
C ILE A 18 0.76 2.72 -9.92
N PRO A 19 1.88 3.43 -9.62
CA PRO A 19 3.07 3.42 -10.47
C PRO A 19 3.59 2.01 -10.74
N GLU A 20 4.19 1.79 -11.91
CA GLU A 20 4.75 0.50 -12.30
C GLU A 20 5.91 0.09 -11.37
N GLU A 21 6.63 1.08 -10.83
CA GLU A 21 7.73 0.91 -9.90
C GLU A 21 7.28 0.57 -8.47
N GLN A 22 5.98 0.49 -8.20
CA GLN A 22 5.47 0.04 -6.90
C GLN A 22 5.35 -1.49 -6.86
N TYR A 23 6.38 -2.13 -6.30
CA TYR A 23 6.43 -3.59 -6.14
C TYR A 23 5.74 -4.08 -4.86
N GLY A 24 5.74 -3.26 -3.80
CA GLY A 24 5.13 -3.60 -2.51
C GLY A 24 3.60 -3.75 -2.61
N PHE A 25 3.05 -4.78 -1.97
CA PHE A 25 1.61 -5.06 -1.91
C PHE A 25 0.93 -5.21 -3.29
N ARG A 26 1.69 -5.50 -4.34
CA ARG A 26 1.20 -5.66 -5.72
C ARG A 26 1.28 -7.12 -6.15
N LYS A 27 0.18 -7.66 -6.65
CA LYS A 27 0.16 -9.05 -7.14
C LYS A 27 1.09 -9.17 -8.35
N GLY A 28 1.90 -10.23 -8.38
CA GLY A 28 2.84 -10.49 -9.48
C GLY A 28 4.17 -9.73 -9.36
N HIS A 29 4.38 -9.00 -8.26
CA HIS A 29 5.65 -8.37 -7.93
C HIS A 29 6.18 -8.90 -6.60
N SER A 30 7.48 -9.03 -6.51
CA SER A 30 8.22 -9.43 -5.31
C SER A 30 9.30 -8.40 -4.97
N THR A 31 9.85 -8.52 -3.77
CA THR A 31 11.02 -7.74 -3.36
C THR A 31 12.24 -8.03 -4.22
N ILE A 32 12.35 -9.25 -4.74
CA ILE A 32 13.44 -9.66 -5.65
C ILE A 32 13.34 -8.90 -6.96
N ASP A 33 12.15 -8.75 -7.52
CA ASP A 33 11.93 -8.01 -8.78
C ASP A 33 12.37 -6.55 -8.62
N GLN A 34 12.05 -5.92 -7.49
CA GLN A 34 12.48 -4.54 -7.20
C GLN A 34 14.01 -4.42 -7.09
N ILE A 35 14.66 -5.36 -6.41
CA ILE A 35 16.13 -5.39 -6.28
C ILE A 35 16.78 -5.59 -7.65
N LEU A 36 16.24 -6.48 -8.48
CA LEU A 36 16.75 -6.75 -9.81
C LEU A 36 16.63 -5.52 -10.71
N TYR A 37 15.46 -4.87 -10.71
CA TYR A 37 15.22 -3.62 -11.44
C TYR A 37 16.21 -2.53 -11.01
N PHE A 38 16.37 -2.33 -9.69
CA PHE A 38 17.31 -1.36 -9.15
C PHE A 38 18.77 -1.67 -9.56
N ALA A 39 19.21 -2.92 -9.40
CA ALA A 39 20.55 -3.34 -9.78
C ALA A 39 20.82 -3.18 -11.29
N GLN A 40 19.80 -3.41 -12.12
CA GLN A 40 19.89 -3.17 -13.56
C GLN A 40 20.05 -1.68 -13.86
N SER A 41 19.25 -0.81 -13.22
CA SER A 41 19.36 0.64 -13.42
C SER A 41 20.76 1.19 -13.10
N VAL A 42 21.39 0.69 -12.03
CA VAL A 42 22.78 1.02 -11.66
C VAL A 42 23.77 0.55 -12.72
N ARG A 43 23.63 -0.69 -13.22
CA ARG A 43 24.50 -1.23 -14.27
C ARG A 43 24.36 -0.46 -15.58
N ASP A 44 23.14 -0.10 -15.96
CA ASP A 44 22.87 0.64 -17.20
C ASP A 44 23.51 2.02 -17.15
N ALA A 45 23.35 2.75 -16.04
CA ALA A 45 24.01 4.05 -15.86
C ALA A 45 25.55 3.95 -15.94
N HIS A 46 26.12 2.92 -15.33
CA HIS A 46 27.56 2.67 -15.37
C HIS A 46 28.08 2.38 -16.79
N ASN A 47 27.29 1.69 -17.61
CA ASN A 47 27.67 1.27 -18.96
C ASN A 47 27.52 2.36 -20.03
N LEU A 48 26.89 3.50 -19.72
CA LEU A 48 26.80 4.65 -20.63
C LEU A 48 28.17 5.25 -20.92
N LYS A 49 28.30 5.94 -22.07
CA LYS A 49 29.48 6.72 -22.44
C LYS A 49 29.09 8.18 -22.68
N PRO A 50 29.59 9.15 -21.89
CA PRO A 50 30.44 8.96 -20.70
C PRO A 50 29.70 8.21 -19.58
N THR A 51 30.47 7.51 -18.72
CA THR A 51 29.94 6.76 -17.57
C THR A 51 29.13 7.69 -16.67
N LYS A 52 27.96 7.23 -16.23
CA LYS A 52 27.14 7.94 -15.25
C LYS A 52 27.18 7.23 -13.91
N HIS A 53 27.12 7.99 -12.83
CA HIS A 53 27.03 7.47 -11.46
C HIS A 53 25.58 7.50 -10.98
N THR A 54 25.19 6.48 -10.21
CA THR A 54 23.88 6.41 -9.57
C THR A 54 23.99 6.80 -8.11
N ILE A 55 23.14 7.72 -7.66
CA ILE A 55 22.97 8.08 -6.25
C ILE A 55 21.58 7.60 -5.83
N SER A 56 21.47 7.02 -4.64
CA SER A 56 20.21 6.46 -4.15
C SER A 56 19.93 6.92 -2.73
N VAL A 57 18.66 7.25 -2.46
CA VAL A 57 18.17 7.65 -1.14
C VAL A 57 17.10 6.66 -0.72
N PHE A 58 17.32 6.02 0.42
CA PHE A 58 16.37 5.07 1.01
C PHE A 58 15.62 5.74 2.15
N LEU A 59 14.28 5.70 2.09
CA LEU A 59 13.40 6.30 3.09
C LEU A 59 12.60 5.20 3.77
N ASP A 60 12.61 5.19 5.10
CA ASP A 60 11.78 4.32 5.92
C ASP A 60 10.88 5.15 6.84
N LEU A 61 9.60 4.77 6.90
CA LEU A 61 8.59 5.49 7.69
C LEU A 61 8.26 4.71 8.95
N THR A 62 8.72 5.20 10.10
CA THR A 62 8.37 4.61 11.40
C THR A 62 6.86 4.67 11.63
N LYS A 63 6.24 3.51 11.86
CA LYS A 63 4.78 3.36 12.09
C LYS A 63 3.93 3.97 10.98
N ALA A 64 4.26 3.67 9.72
CA ALA A 64 3.63 4.26 8.54
C ALA A 64 2.09 4.25 8.58
N PHE A 65 1.47 3.12 8.97
CA PHE A 65 0.01 3.00 9.03
C PHE A 65 -0.63 3.81 10.17
N ASP A 66 0.01 3.86 11.35
CA ASP A 66 -0.51 4.61 12.51
C ASP A 66 -0.45 6.12 12.28
N LYS A 67 0.50 6.59 11.45
CA LYS A 67 0.72 8.02 11.16
C LYS A 67 -0.16 8.54 10.01
N VAL A 68 -0.93 7.69 9.33
CA VAL A 68 -1.80 8.16 8.24
C VAL A 68 -2.91 9.03 8.81
N TRP A 69 -3.03 10.26 8.31
CA TRP A 69 -4.14 11.14 8.65
C TRP A 69 -5.43 10.64 7.99
N LYS A 70 -6.25 9.92 8.77
CA LYS A 70 -7.46 9.22 8.30
C LYS A 70 -8.42 10.12 7.49
N ASN A 71 -8.68 11.35 7.94
CA ASN A 71 -9.59 12.27 7.23
C ASN A 71 -9.03 12.69 5.87
N LYS A 72 -7.75 13.06 5.83
CA LYS A 72 -7.09 13.42 4.56
C LYS A 72 -6.99 12.22 3.62
N PHE A 73 -6.79 11.02 4.15
CA PHE A 73 -6.84 9.79 3.37
C PHE A 73 -8.21 9.56 2.74
N LEU A 74 -9.31 9.76 3.47
CA LEU A 74 -10.67 9.64 2.93
C LEU A 74 -10.96 10.67 1.83
N VAL A 75 -10.48 11.92 1.99
CA VAL A 75 -10.56 12.94 0.94
C VAL A 75 -9.80 12.48 -0.31
N LYS A 76 -8.56 11.99 -0.14
CA LYS A 76 -7.75 11.44 -1.24
C LYS A 76 -8.41 10.23 -1.92
N CYS A 77 -9.06 9.34 -1.16
CA CYS A 77 -9.85 8.25 -1.72
C CYS A 77 -10.95 8.75 -2.66
N HIS A 78 -11.64 9.83 -2.29
CA HIS A 78 -12.71 10.40 -3.11
C HIS A 78 -12.16 11.17 -4.33
N ASP A 79 -11.24 12.10 -4.10
CA ASP A 79 -10.83 13.10 -5.10
C ASP A 79 -9.77 12.57 -6.07
N GLU A 80 -8.77 11.85 -5.56
CA GLU A 80 -7.64 11.37 -6.38
C GLU A 80 -7.87 9.94 -6.87
N PHE A 81 -8.38 9.05 -6.00
CA PHE A 81 -8.57 7.65 -6.36
C PHE A 81 -9.96 7.35 -6.93
N ASN A 82 -10.85 8.34 -7.02
CA ASN A 82 -12.21 8.21 -7.55
C ASN A 82 -13.01 7.05 -6.91
N ILE A 83 -12.78 6.78 -5.62
CA ILE A 83 -13.53 5.77 -4.85
C ILE A 83 -14.81 6.42 -4.34
N ARG A 84 -15.93 6.06 -4.96
CA ARG A 84 -17.26 6.65 -4.70
C ARG A 84 -18.28 5.63 -4.19
N GLY A 85 -19.47 6.13 -3.87
CA GLY A 85 -20.62 5.32 -3.47
C GLY A 85 -20.39 4.60 -2.13
N ARG A 86 -20.98 3.42 -1.97
CA ARG A 86 -21.00 2.68 -0.69
C ARG A 86 -19.63 2.23 -0.18
N VAL A 87 -18.60 2.21 -1.04
CA VAL A 87 -17.25 1.78 -0.66
C VAL A 87 -16.58 2.83 0.24
N LEU A 88 -16.78 4.13 -0.02
CA LEU A 88 -16.11 5.19 0.75
C LEU A 88 -16.59 5.26 2.22
N PRO A 89 -17.90 5.25 2.55
CA PRO A 89 -18.37 5.13 3.92
C PRO A 89 -17.92 3.83 4.59
N TRP A 90 -17.83 2.73 3.83
CA TRP A 90 -17.32 1.47 4.36
C TRP A 90 -15.85 1.57 4.77
N ILE A 91 -14.99 2.21 3.95
CA ILE A 91 -13.59 2.49 4.31
C ILE A 91 -13.52 3.37 5.56
N SER A 92 -14.35 4.42 5.65
CA SER A 92 -14.40 5.29 6.82
C SER A 92 -14.73 4.51 8.11
N ASN A 93 -15.73 3.62 8.05
CA ASN A 93 -16.09 2.77 9.18
C ASN A 93 -14.98 1.79 9.55
N PHE A 94 -14.31 1.21 8.55
CA PHE A 94 -13.17 0.33 8.73
C PHE A 94 -11.99 1.04 9.42
N LEU A 95 -11.78 2.34 9.18
CA LEU A 95 -10.68 3.10 9.77
C LEU A 95 -10.95 3.63 11.19
N ASN A 96 -12.20 3.83 11.57
CA ASN A 96 -12.55 4.53 12.82
C ASN A 96 -13.28 3.68 13.87
N ASN A 97 -14.04 2.65 13.48
CA ASN A 97 -14.96 1.97 14.37
C ASN A 97 -14.71 0.46 14.41
N ARG A 98 -13.44 0.05 14.48
CA ARG A 98 -13.10 -1.37 14.56
C ARG A 98 -12.80 -1.82 15.98
N SER A 99 -13.41 -2.96 16.30
CA SER A 99 -13.06 -3.74 17.46
C SER A 99 -12.76 -5.17 17.05
N PHE A 100 -11.76 -5.78 17.69
CA PHE A 100 -11.40 -7.17 17.42
C PHE A 100 -11.06 -7.92 18.69
N ARG A 101 -11.24 -9.24 18.62
CA ARG A 101 -10.81 -10.21 19.62
C ARG A 101 -10.05 -11.32 18.92
N VAL A 102 -9.07 -11.89 19.59
CA VAL A 102 -8.32 -13.05 19.11
C VAL A 102 -8.81 -14.27 19.85
N LYS A 103 -9.15 -15.34 19.11
CA LYS A 103 -9.40 -16.66 19.67
C LYS A 103 -8.19 -17.54 19.42
N TYR A 104 -7.64 -18.11 20.48
CA TYR A 104 -6.57 -19.09 20.40
C TYR A 104 -6.96 -20.30 21.25
N GLN A 105 -7.12 -21.46 20.60
CA GLN A 105 -7.67 -22.67 21.21
C GLN A 105 -9.03 -22.38 21.90
N SER A 106 -9.13 -22.62 23.21
CA SER A 106 -10.30 -22.34 24.04
C SER A 106 -10.32 -20.91 24.60
N GLY A 107 -9.22 -20.15 24.51
CA GLY A 107 -9.11 -18.79 25.02
C GLY A 107 -9.63 -17.74 24.04
N ILE A 108 -10.28 -16.70 24.58
CA ILE A 108 -10.73 -15.51 23.84
C ILE A 108 -10.16 -14.28 24.53
N SER A 109 -9.52 -13.38 23.77
CA SER A 109 -9.00 -12.12 24.30
C SER A 109 -10.11 -11.14 24.68
N SER A 110 -9.77 -10.13 25.50
CA SER A 110 -10.60 -8.94 25.68
C SER A 110 -10.82 -8.22 24.33
N ILE A 111 -11.87 -7.38 24.27
CA ILE A 111 -12.12 -6.52 23.10
C ILE A 111 -11.00 -5.49 23.03
N TYR A 112 -10.28 -5.47 21.92
CA TYR A 112 -9.47 -4.32 21.54
C TYR A 112 -10.30 -3.38 20.65
N ARG A 113 -10.20 -2.07 20.85
CA ARG A 113 -10.78 -1.02 20.00
C ARG A 113 -9.65 -0.18 19.40
N SER A 114 -9.65 -0.07 18.07
CA SER A 114 -8.68 0.69 17.27
C SER A 114 -9.12 2.14 17.06
#